data_AF-A0A3B7C286-F1
#
_entry.id   AF-A0A3B7C286-F1
#
_cell.length_a   1.000
_cell.length_b   1.000
_cell.length_c   1.000
_cell.angle_alpha   90.00
_cell.angle_beta   90.00
_cell.angle_gamma   90.00
#
_symmetry.space_group_name_H-M   'P 1'
#
loop_
_entity.id
_entity.type
_entity.pdbx_description
1 polymer ?
#
loop_
_entity_poly.entity_id
_entity_poly.type
_entity_poly.pdbx_seq_one_letter_code
_entity_poly.pdbx_strand_id
1 'polypeptide(L)'
;MRIIALMLVLNIFGVLNAQNQTTKKEVLSIFKETLVKSRNFVPEATNEWFFDNTNNDYSKKDTIILNSARSFKRDYCKIINWSFYSNNKFVLEKTDECNEPPTKLVSKNKDSINIKIKELNNATYLNLYNIKGLFETYRILSLKTNKTSDQDNTFDYTLKLLRIE
;
A
#
# COMPACT_ATOMS: atom_id res chain seq x y z
N MET A 1 28.87 -57.13 18.14
CA MET A 1 28.45 -56.18 17.09
C MET A 1 27.57 -55.13 17.74
N ARG A 2 28.21 -54.03 18.15
CA ARG A 2 27.53 -52.82 18.65
C ARG A 2 27.18 -51.98 17.42
N ILE A 3 26.04 -51.28 17.47
CA ILE A 3 25.64 -50.05 16.75
C ILE A 3 24.12 -50.16 16.52
N ILE A 4 23.34 -49.81 17.54
CA ILE A 4 22.04 -49.16 17.36
C ILE A 4 22.02 -48.02 18.38
N ALA A 5 22.90 -47.05 18.14
CA ALA A 5 22.79 -45.73 18.73
C ALA A 5 22.47 -44.79 17.57
N LEU A 6 21.65 -43.78 17.83
CA LEU A 6 21.29 -42.67 16.93
C LEU A 6 20.13 -42.89 15.94
N MET A 7 18.91 -42.97 16.46
CA MET A 7 17.70 -42.51 15.74
C MET A 7 16.85 -41.64 16.68
N LEU A 8 17.38 -40.49 17.11
CA LEU A 8 16.57 -39.50 17.81
C LEU A 8 17.15 -38.07 17.69
N VAL A 9 17.43 -37.61 16.47
CA VAL A 9 17.75 -36.19 16.23
C VAL A 9 17.16 -35.76 14.88
N LEU A 10 15.83 -35.66 14.80
CA LEU A 10 15.13 -35.04 13.66
C LEU A 10 13.83 -34.40 14.18
N ASN A 11 13.96 -33.48 15.14
CA ASN A 11 12.89 -32.58 15.58
C ASN A 11 13.48 -31.20 15.92
N ILE A 12 14.24 -30.65 14.98
CA ILE A 12 14.69 -29.27 15.04
C ILE A 12 14.48 -28.73 13.62
N PHE A 13 14.02 -27.48 13.51
CA PHE A 13 13.55 -26.79 12.28
C PHE A 13 12.05 -26.87 11.96
N GLY A 14 11.22 -26.84 13.01
CA GLY A 14 9.96 -26.10 12.95
C GLY A 14 10.22 -24.62 13.21
N VAL A 15 10.98 -23.93 12.35
CA VAL A 15 11.10 -22.47 12.47
C VAL A 15 9.76 -21.90 12.00
N LEU A 16 8.92 -21.55 12.97
CA LEU A 16 7.75 -20.73 12.75
C LEU A 16 8.21 -19.46 12.04
N ASN A 17 8.01 -19.40 10.73
CA ASN A 17 7.90 -18.13 10.02
C ASN A 17 6.60 -17.48 10.51
N ALA A 18 6.63 -16.90 11.71
CA ALA A 18 5.70 -15.87 12.09
C ALA A 18 5.97 -14.70 11.15
N GLN A 19 5.39 -14.73 9.95
CA GLN A 19 5.24 -13.51 9.17
C GLN A 19 4.41 -12.58 10.05
N ASN A 20 5.05 -11.56 10.63
CA ASN A 20 4.37 -10.53 11.39
C ASN A 20 3.22 -9.99 10.53
N GLN A 21 1.99 -10.30 10.93
CA GLN A 21 0.81 -9.82 10.25
C GLN A 21 0.79 -8.29 10.37
N THR A 22 0.62 -7.61 9.24
CA THR A 22 0.39 -6.16 9.23
C THR A 22 -0.87 -5.84 10.03
N THR A 23 -0.73 -5.11 11.13
CA THR A 23 -1.81 -4.73 12.02
C THR A 23 -2.51 -3.45 11.55
N LYS A 24 -3.75 -3.25 12.00
CA LYS A 24 -4.51 -2.01 11.82
C LYS A 24 -3.73 -0.79 12.34
N LYS A 25 -3.04 -0.94 13.47
CA LYS A 25 -2.26 0.15 14.08
C LYS A 25 -1.12 0.58 13.18
N GLU A 26 -0.39 -0.37 12.59
CA GLU A 26 0.71 -0.08 11.67
C GLU A 26 0.22 0.64 10.41
N VAL A 27 -0.86 0.16 9.79
CA VAL A 27 -1.44 0.77 8.59
C VAL A 27 -1.90 2.20 8.86
N LEU A 28 -2.62 2.42 9.96
CA LEU A 28 -3.09 3.75 10.36
C LEU A 28 -1.92 4.69 10.67
N SER A 29 -0.87 4.19 11.33
CA SER A 29 0.32 4.97 11.62
C SER A 29 0.99 5.45 10.34
N ILE A 30 1.14 4.56 9.36
CA ILE A 30 1.79 4.87 8.08
C ILE A 30 0.95 5.85 7.25
N PHE A 31 -0.37 5.66 7.13
CA PHE A 31 -1.22 6.63 6.41
C PHE A 31 -1.23 8.01 7.07
N LYS A 32 -1.23 8.06 8.41
CA LYS A 32 -1.11 9.32 9.15
C LYS A 32 0.26 9.97 8.90
N GLU A 33 1.33 9.19 8.89
CA GLU A 33 2.68 9.68 8.61
C GLU A 33 2.79 10.28 7.20
N THR A 34 2.27 9.60 6.17
CA THR A 34 2.20 10.12 4.79
C THR A 34 1.55 11.51 4.77
N LEU A 35 0.39 11.68 5.44
CA LEU A 35 -0.33 12.94 5.46
C LEU A 35 0.37 14.05 6.26
N VAL A 36 0.97 13.71 7.41
CA VAL A 36 1.63 14.71 8.27
C VAL A 36 2.89 15.23 7.59
N LYS A 37 3.71 14.34 7.03
CA LYS A 37 4.96 14.74 6.37
C LYS A 37 4.71 15.56 5.10
N SER A 38 3.61 15.31 4.38
CA SER A 38 3.22 16.15 3.22
C SER A 38 2.80 17.57 3.64
N ARG A 39 2.17 17.73 4.81
CA ARG A 39 1.67 19.02 5.31
C ARG A 39 2.73 19.88 5.99
N ASN A 40 3.74 19.26 6.60
CA ASN A 40 4.81 19.97 7.30
C ASN A 40 5.85 20.59 6.34
N PHE A 41 5.52 20.80 5.06
CA PHE A 41 6.38 21.39 4.04
C PHE A 41 7.79 20.81 4.01
N VAL A 42 7.94 19.50 4.24
CA VAL A 42 9.20 18.85 3.85
C VAL A 42 9.25 18.98 2.33
N PRO A 43 10.27 19.64 1.74
CA PRO A 43 10.35 19.80 0.29
C PRO A 43 10.10 18.46 -0.41
N GLU A 44 9.28 18.48 -1.47
CA GLU A 44 8.99 17.31 -2.32
C GLU A 44 8.16 16.18 -1.66
N ALA A 45 7.53 16.43 -0.51
CA ALA A 45 6.65 15.47 0.16
C ALA A 45 5.22 15.48 -0.43
N THR A 46 4.84 14.43 -1.17
CA THR A 46 3.44 14.25 -1.58
C THR A 46 2.65 13.43 -0.55
N ASN A 47 1.34 13.62 -0.55
CA ASN A 47 0.36 12.86 0.21
C ASN A 47 -0.19 11.65 -0.57
N GLU A 48 0.54 11.17 -1.57
CA GLU A 48 0.03 10.25 -2.58
C GLU A 48 0.64 8.84 -2.42
N TRP A 49 -0.18 7.83 -2.67
CA TRP A 49 0.28 6.47 -2.94
C TRP A 49 -0.10 6.10 -4.37
N PHE A 50 0.81 5.51 -5.13
CA PHE A 50 0.61 5.32 -6.57
C PHE A 50 0.71 3.85 -6.98
N PHE A 51 -0.08 3.52 -8.01
CA PHE A 51 -0.05 2.25 -8.74
C PHE A 51 0.26 2.52 -10.21
N ASP A 52 1.18 1.74 -10.78
CA ASP A 52 1.45 1.74 -12.23
C ASP A 52 0.28 1.13 -12.99
N ASN A 53 -0.44 1.97 -13.71
CA ASN A 53 -1.61 1.62 -14.50
C ASN A 53 -1.34 1.76 -16.01
N THR A 54 -0.09 1.63 -16.45
CA THR A 54 0.29 1.69 -17.87
C THR A 54 -0.55 0.71 -18.72
N ASN A 55 -0.90 -0.44 -18.15
CA ASN A 55 -1.73 -1.48 -18.80
C ASN A 55 -3.25 -1.32 -18.60
N ASN A 56 -3.73 -0.23 -17.96
CA ASN A 56 -5.15 0.01 -17.64
C ASN A 56 -5.81 -1.16 -16.88
N ASP A 57 -5.10 -1.74 -15.92
CA ASP A 57 -5.47 -2.99 -15.26
C ASP A 57 -5.75 -2.84 -13.75
N TYR A 58 -5.75 -1.61 -13.22
CA TYR A 58 -6.04 -1.33 -11.81
C TYR A 58 -7.32 -2.03 -11.32
N SER A 59 -8.41 -1.93 -12.07
CA SER A 59 -9.71 -2.53 -11.72
C SER A 59 -9.84 -4.01 -12.13
N LYS A 60 -8.83 -4.57 -12.80
CA LYS A 60 -8.85 -5.95 -13.33
C LYS A 60 -7.97 -6.90 -12.54
N LYS A 61 -6.89 -6.40 -11.95
CA LYS A 61 -5.95 -7.19 -11.15
C LYS A 61 -6.53 -7.51 -9.79
N ASP A 62 -6.46 -8.78 -9.39
CA ASP A 62 -6.80 -9.21 -8.04
C ASP A 62 -5.81 -8.67 -7.02
N THR A 63 -4.55 -8.45 -7.41
CA THR A 63 -3.52 -7.90 -6.53
C THR A 63 -2.98 -6.59 -7.07
N ILE A 64 -3.01 -5.56 -6.23
CA ILE A 64 -2.40 -4.26 -6.54
C ILE A 64 -1.24 -3.98 -5.58
N ILE A 65 -0.25 -3.25 -6.08
CA ILE A 65 0.91 -2.80 -5.32
C ILE A 65 0.93 -1.28 -5.37
N LEU A 66 0.82 -0.64 -4.21
CA LEU A 66 0.89 0.80 -4.04
C LEU A 66 2.23 1.17 -3.43
N ASN A 67 2.85 2.23 -3.93
CA ASN A 67 4.09 2.77 -3.40
C ASN A 67 3.91 4.24 -2.99
N SER A 68 4.65 4.69 -1.98
CA SER A 68 4.56 6.07 -1.45
C SER A 68 5.80 6.92 -1.73
N ALA A 69 6.78 6.43 -2.50
CA ALA A 69 8.09 7.05 -2.65
C ALA A 69 8.05 8.42 -3.34
N ARG A 70 8.87 9.36 -2.85
CA ARG A 70 8.95 10.75 -3.36
C ARG A 70 9.70 10.90 -4.68
N SER A 71 10.81 10.17 -4.86
CA SER A 71 11.66 10.27 -6.06
C SER A 71 11.55 9.07 -6.98
N PHE A 72 10.52 8.21 -6.81
CA PHE A 72 10.34 7.11 -7.75
C PHE A 72 10.16 7.75 -9.11
N LYS A 73 11.21 7.67 -9.94
CA LYS A 73 11.21 8.20 -11.28
C LYS A 73 9.98 7.56 -11.92
N ARG A 74 8.95 8.38 -12.14
CA ARG A 74 7.67 7.92 -12.63
C ARG A 74 7.88 7.65 -14.11
N ASP A 75 8.60 6.58 -14.43
CA ASP A 75 8.74 6.07 -15.80
C ASP A 75 7.41 5.41 -16.27
N TYR A 76 6.31 5.68 -15.55
CA TYR A 76 4.96 5.19 -15.82
C TYR A 76 4.18 6.25 -16.57
N CYS A 77 3.58 5.86 -17.69
CA CYS A 77 2.73 6.77 -18.45
C CYS A 77 1.39 7.03 -17.77
N LYS A 78 0.80 6.00 -17.16
CA LYS A 78 -0.54 6.08 -16.58
C LYS A 78 -0.49 5.64 -15.14
N ILE A 79 -1.04 6.46 -14.25
CA ILE A 79 -0.91 6.28 -12.82
C ILE A 79 -2.29 6.36 -12.17
N ILE A 80 -2.54 5.48 -11.20
CA ILE A 80 -3.63 5.64 -10.24
C ILE A 80 -3.03 6.13 -8.92
N ASN A 81 -3.44 7.32 -8.50
CA ASN A 81 -3.01 7.93 -7.25
C ASN A 81 -4.11 7.83 -6.20
N TRP A 82 -3.72 7.44 -4.98
CA TRP A 82 -4.50 7.57 -3.77
C TRP A 82 -3.97 8.79 -3.02
N SER A 83 -4.64 9.92 -3.17
CA SER A 83 -4.19 11.21 -2.65
C SER A 83 -4.90 11.51 -1.33
N PHE A 84 -4.17 11.35 -0.22
CA PHE A 84 -4.72 11.43 1.13
C PHE A 84 -4.89 12.88 1.58
N TYR A 85 -6.09 13.28 1.98
CA TYR A 85 -6.33 14.64 2.50
C TYR A 85 -6.86 14.64 3.94
N SER A 86 -7.19 13.46 4.50
CA SER A 86 -7.36 13.23 5.93
C SER A 86 -6.88 11.83 6.32
N ASN A 87 -6.69 11.56 7.62
CA ASN A 87 -6.10 10.30 8.12
C ASN A 87 -6.78 9.01 7.59
N ASN A 88 -8.03 9.12 7.17
CA ASN A 88 -8.86 8.01 6.72
C ASN A 88 -9.64 8.35 5.45
N LYS A 89 -9.21 9.36 4.67
CA LYS A 89 -9.84 9.69 3.40
C LYS A 89 -8.81 10.05 2.34
N PHE A 90 -9.09 9.61 1.13
CA PHE A 90 -8.33 9.96 -0.05
C PHE A 90 -9.26 10.15 -1.25
N VAL A 91 -8.72 10.72 -2.31
CA VAL A 91 -9.35 10.73 -3.63
C VAL A 91 -8.56 9.80 -4.56
N LEU A 92 -9.28 9.06 -5.40
CA LEU A 92 -8.66 8.20 -6.42
C LEU A 92 -8.53 9.00 -7.71
N GLU A 93 -7.31 9.30 -8.09
CA GLU A 93 -7.00 10.17 -9.24
C GLU A 93 -6.33 9.35 -10.33
N LYS A 94 -6.68 9.66 -11.58
CA LYS A 94 -6.03 9.08 -12.76
C LYS A 94 -5.19 10.17 -13.41
N THR A 95 -3.92 9.87 -13.63
CA THR A 95 -3.00 10.77 -14.31
C THR A 95 -2.41 10.09 -15.53
N ASP A 96 -2.29 10.84 -16.63
CA ASP A 96 -1.54 10.49 -17.82
C ASP A 96 -0.38 11.48 -17.96
N GLU A 97 0.83 10.99 -17.73
CA GLU A 97 2.08 11.77 -17.69
C GLU A 97 2.84 11.71 -19.02
N CYS A 98 2.43 10.83 -19.96
CA CYS A 98 3.13 10.64 -21.24
C CYS A 98 2.60 11.54 -22.36
N ASN A 99 1.41 12.11 -22.19
CA ASN A 99 0.87 13.12 -23.10
C ASN A 99 1.13 14.51 -22.52
N GLU A 100 1.71 15.41 -23.32
CA GLU A 100 1.97 16.80 -22.92
C GLU A 100 0.85 17.73 -23.44
N PRO A 101 0.21 18.54 -22.57
CA PRO A 101 0.44 18.64 -21.13
C PRO A 101 -0.12 17.42 -20.37
N PRO A 102 0.51 17.01 -19.25
CA PRO A 102 0.01 15.92 -18.42
C PRO A 102 -1.45 16.15 -18.05
N THR A 103 -2.26 15.11 -18.18
CA THR A 103 -3.69 15.20 -17.89
C THR A 103 -4.01 14.53 -16.56
N LYS A 104 -4.69 15.27 -15.68
CA LYS A 104 -5.20 14.77 -14.41
C LYS A 104 -6.70 14.99 -14.36
N LEU A 105 -7.47 13.93 -14.06
CA LEU A 105 -8.90 14.08 -13.82
C LEU A 105 -9.11 14.85 -12.51
N VAL A 106 -9.79 15.99 -12.60
CA VAL A 106 -10.11 16.83 -11.44
C VAL A 106 -11.05 16.07 -10.50
N SER A 107 -10.60 15.83 -9.28
CA SER A 107 -11.38 15.21 -8.22
C SER A 107 -12.42 16.17 -7.65
N LYS A 108 -13.65 15.69 -7.43
CA LYS A 108 -14.74 16.42 -6.77
C LYS A 108 -14.91 15.87 -5.35
N ASN A 109 -15.53 16.64 -4.45
CA ASN A 109 -15.78 16.20 -3.06
C ASN A 109 -16.53 14.86 -2.96
N LYS A 110 -17.41 14.59 -3.92
CA LYS A 110 -18.17 13.33 -4.04
C LYS A 110 -17.32 12.12 -4.45
N ASP A 111 -16.09 12.35 -4.90
CA ASP A 111 -15.13 11.33 -5.31
C ASP A 111 -14.24 10.89 -4.13
N SER A 112 -14.54 11.39 -2.93
CA SER A 112 -13.86 10.97 -1.71
C SER A 112 -14.14 9.51 -1.35
N ILE A 113 -13.07 8.82 -0.99
CA ILE A 113 -13.08 7.44 -0.51
C ILE A 113 -12.71 7.46 0.97
N ASN A 114 -13.56 6.88 1.81
CA ASN A 114 -13.33 6.69 3.23
C ASN A 114 -12.72 5.31 3.49
N ILE A 115 -11.73 5.27 4.35
CA ILE A 115 -11.04 4.06 4.77
C ILE A 115 -11.60 3.58 6.10
N LYS A 116 -11.94 2.29 6.18
CA LYS A 116 -12.10 1.56 7.46
C LYS A 116 -11.21 0.32 7.45
N ILE A 117 -10.42 0.15 8.50
CA ILE A 117 -9.54 -1.01 8.65
C ILE A 117 -10.13 -1.94 9.72
N LYS A 118 -10.23 -3.22 9.37
CA LYS A 118 -10.73 -4.30 10.23
C LYS A 118 -9.68 -5.40 10.35
N GLU A 119 -9.65 -6.05 11.50
CA GLU A 119 -8.84 -7.25 11.72
C GLU A 119 -9.82 -8.41 11.98
N LEU A 120 -9.66 -9.51 11.24
CA LEU A 120 -10.50 -10.68 11.32
C LEU A 120 -9.69 -11.92 10.91
N ASN A 121 -9.81 -13.01 11.66
CA ASN A 121 -9.19 -14.30 11.35
C ASN A 121 -7.69 -14.19 11.00
N ASN A 122 -6.93 -13.44 11.81
CA ASN A 122 -5.49 -13.22 11.61
C ASN A 122 -5.15 -12.61 10.23
N ALA A 123 -6.04 -11.74 9.74
CA ALA A 123 -5.83 -10.92 8.56
C ALA A 123 -6.36 -9.49 8.79
N THR A 124 -5.75 -8.54 8.09
CA THR A 124 -6.14 -7.13 8.13
C THR A 124 -6.76 -6.74 6.80
N TYR A 125 -7.92 -6.10 6.86
CA TYR A 125 -8.72 -5.72 5.73
C TYR A 125 -8.88 -4.21 5.66
N LEU A 126 -8.75 -3.68 4.46
CA LEU A 126 -8.97 -2.30 4.10
C LEU A 126 -10.29 -2.21 3.34
N ASN A 127 -11.31 -1.64 3.97
CA ASN A 127 -12.61 -1.41 3.36
C ASN A 127 -12.69 0.04 2.90
N LEU A 128 -12.96 0.22 1.62
CA LEU A 128 -13.08 1.52 0.96
C LEU A 128 -14.55 1.85 0.76
N TYR A 129 -14.97 3.05 1.14
CA TYR A 129 -16.36 3.50 1.02
C TYR A 129 -16.44 4.81 0.24
N ASN A 130 -17.25 4.83 -0.82
CA ASN A 130 -17.58 6.05 -1.56
C ASN A 130 -19.03 6.49 -1.22
N ILE A 131 -19.54 7.49 -1.94
CA ILE A 131 -20.92 8.00 -1.73
C ILE A 131 -22.02 6.94 -1.95
N LYS A 132 -21.74 5.85 -2.68
CA LYS A 132 -22.68 4.76 -2.95
C LYS A 132 -22.60 3.63 -1.91
N GLY A 133 -21.70 3.73 -0.92
CA GLY A 133 -21.50 2.72 0.10
C GLY A 133 -20.14 2.03 -0.03
N LEU A 134 -20.08 0.73 0.29
CA LEU A 134 -18.85 -0.06 0.17
C LEU A 134 -18.44 -0.11 -1.31
N PHE A 135 -17.25 0.39 -1.61
CA PHE A 135 -16.69 0.45 -2.95
C PHE A 135 -15.83 -0.77 -3.23
N GLU A 136 -14.86 -1.05 -2.35
CA GLU A 136 -13.93 -2.17 -2.50
C GLU A 136 -13.50 -2.67 -1.11
N THR A 137 -13.15 -3.95 -1.04
CA THR A 137 -12.49 -4.55 0.11
C THR A 137 -11.17 -5.14 -0.33
N TYR A 138 -10.11 -4.86 0.42
CA TYR A 138 -8.80 -5.46 0.22
C TYR A 138 -8.34 -6.20 1.46
N ARG A 139 -7.78 -7.39 1.30
CA ARG A 139 -6.90 -7.99 2.29
C ARG A 139 -5.50 -7.40 2.13
N ILE A 140 -4.91 -6.93 3.21
CA ILE A 140 -3.53 -6.46 3.23
C ILE A 140 -2.62 -7.68 3.27
N LEU A 141 -1.85 -7.88 2.19
CA LEU A 141 -0.89 -8.99 2.09
C LEU A 141 0.45 -8.62 2.73
N SER A 142 0.91 -7.39 2.53
CA SER A 142 2.13 -6.89 3.17
C SER A 142 2.19 -5.38 3.16
N LEU A 143 2.77 -4.81 4.21
CA LEU A 143 3.19 -3.42 4.28
C LEU A 143 4.67 -3.39 4.67
N LYS A 144 5.51 -2.84 3.80
CA LYS A 144 6.96 -2.82 3.99
C LYS A 144 7.48 -1.40 3.94
N THR A 145 8.43 -1.09 4.82
CA THR A 145 9.32 0.07 4.67
C THR A 145 10.47 -0.35 3.76
N ASN A 146 10.69 0.40 2.69
CA ASN A 146 11.80 0.18 1.79
C ASN A 146 13.05 0.85 2.38
N LYS A 147 14.19 0.13 2.32
CA LYS A 147 15.48 0.69 2.75
C LYS A 147 16.00 1.59 1.64
N THR A 148 16.02 2.88 1.88
CA THR A 148 16.64 3.86 0.99
C THR A 148 18.10 4.02 1.40
N SER A 149 19.05 3.81 0.48
CA SER A 149 20.43 4.24 0.70
C SER A 149 20.44 5.77 0.80
N ASP A 150 21.08 6.29 1.84
CA ASP A 150 21.11 7.70 2.21
C ASP A 150 21.42 8.61 1.00
N GLN A 151 20.42 9.42 0.59
CA GLN A 151 20.55 10.88 0.44
C GLN A 151 19.23 11.58 0.02
N ASP A 152 18.30 10.96 -0.72
CA ASP A 152 17.16 11.71 -1.32
C ASP A 152 15.74 11.23 -1.00
N ASN A 153 15.55 10.19 -0.18
CA ASN A 153 14.21 9.60 0.03
C ASN A 153 13.80 9.51 1.50
N THR A 154 12.95 10.42 1.96
CA THR A 154 12.54 10.54 3.37
C THR A 154 11.27 9.74 3.74
N PHE A 155 10.70 8.99 2.80
CA PHE A 155 9.73 7.91 3.06
C PHE A 155 9.53 7.04 1.82
N ASP A 156 9.58 5.73 2.00
CA ASP A 156 9.29 4.76 0.94
C ASP A 156 8.62 3.54 1.55
N TYR A 157 7.31 3.41 1.32
CA TYR A 157 6.52 2.26 1.71
C TYR A 157 5.96 1.57 0.48
N THR A 158 5.90 0.24 0.54
CA THR A 158 5.18 -0.59 -0.42
C THR A 158 4.06 -1.33 0.28
N LEU A 159 2.84 -1.15 -0.20
CA LEU A 159 1.62 -1.80 0.27
C LEU A 159 1.10 -2.75 -0.82
N LYS A 160 1.04 -4.04 -0.51
CA LYS A 160 0.48 -5.07 -1.37
C LYS A 160 -0.92 -5.46 -0.89
N LEU A 161 -1.89 -5.36 -1.77
CA LEU A 161 -3.31 -5.56 -1.48
C LEU A 161 -3.89 -6.64 -2.38
N LEU A 162 -4.70 -7.54 -1.82
CA LEU A 162 -5.52 -8.51 -2.55
C LEU A 162 -6.97 -8.04 -2.50
N ARG A 163 -7.60 -7.78 -3.65
CA ARG A 163 -9.02 -7.46 -3.78
C ARG A 163 -9.85 -8.68 -3.35
N ILE A 164 -10.89 -8.42 -2.58
CA ILE A 164 -11.88 -9.42 -2.16
C ILE A 164 -13.17 -9.09 -2.90
N GLU A 165 -13.68 -10.07 -3.64
CA GLU A 165 -14.98 -10.01 -4.33
C GLU A 165 -16.16 -10.15 -3.36
#